data_AF-A0A1M2YHZ5-F1
#
_entry.id   AF-A0A1M2YHZ5-F1
#
_cell.length_a   1.000
_cell.length_b   1.000
_cell.length_c   1.000
_cell.angle_alpha   90.00
_cell.angle_beta   90.00
_cell.angle_gamma   90.00
#
_symmetry.space_group_name_H-M   'P 1'
#
loop_
_entity.id
_entity.type
_entity.pdbx_description
1 polymer ?
#
loop_
_entity_poly.entity_id
_entity_poly.type
_entity_poly.pdbx_seq_one_letter_code
_entity_poly.pdbx_strand_id
1 'polypeptide(L)'
;MSGKTTKRATAKTGTRKASVSRKEEKDSDSVVEALNSKPNAENWKSALPIIKKSGARYYRIFYDSGLKDKDNLKKAYAVLYDGFYRRLFKVPVIEMHEGKVVGATKYLVGLKINNRQ
;
A
#
# COMPACT_ATOMS: atom_id res chain seq x y z
N MET A 1 -18.05 58.47 -30.17
CA MET A 1 -16.93 57.52 -30.09
C MET A 1 -17.45 56.19 -29.57
N SER A 2 -17.40 55.14 -30.40
CA SER A 2 -17.86 53.79 -30.08
C SER A 2 -16.83 53.05 -29.25
N GLY A 3 -17.22 52.53 -28.08
CA GLY A 3 -16.44 51.58 -27.30
C GLY A 3 -17.15 50.23 -27.23
N LYS A 4 -16.80 49.32 -28.14
CA LYS A 4 -17.08 47.87 -28.03
C LYS A 4 -16.02 47.22 -27.15
N THR A 5 -16.37 46.48 -26.09
CA THR A 5 -15.67 45.23 -25.68
C THR A 5 -16.49 44.48 -24.61
N THR A 6 -17.30 43.48 -24.99
CA THR A 6 -17.06 42.02 -24.90
C THR A 6 -17.18 41.40 -23.49
N LYS A 7 -18.29 40.66 -23.31
CA LYS A 7 -18.56 39.73 -22.20
C LYS A 7 -17.46 38.66 -22.11
N ARG A 8 -16.87 38.46 -20.93
CA ARG A 8 -16.01 37.31 -20.65
C ARG A 8 -16.63 36.44 -19.56
N ALA A 9 -17.34 35.40 -20.01
CA ALA A 9 -17.69 34.26 -19.18
C ALA A 9 -16.40 33.57 -18.75
N THR A 10 -16.16 33.46 -17.44
CA THR A 10 -15.12 32.57 -16.90
C THR A 10 -15.79 31.37 -16.27
N ALA A 11 -15.27 30.23 -16.69
CA ALA A 11 -15.86 28.92 -16.61
C ALA A 11 -15.98 28.40 -15.18
N LYS A 12 -17.01 27.58 -14.98
CA LYS A 12 -17.18 26.68 -13.85
C LYS A 12 -15.94 25.78 -13.73
N THR A 13 -15.00 26.12 -12.86
CA THR A 13 -14.03 25.14 -12.35
C THR A 13 -14.74 24.32 -11.29
N GLY A 14 -15.48 23.31 -11.76
CA GLY A 14 -16.01 22.25 -10.91
C GLY A 14 -14.83 21.52 -10.29
N THR A 15 -14.49 21.87 -9.06
CA THR A 15 -13.69 21.03 -8.18
C THR A 15 -14.48 19.73 -7.96
N ARG A 16 -14.35 18.77 -8.87
CA ARG A 16 -14.60 17.36 -8.56
C ARG A 16 -13.49 16.91 -7.62
N LYS A 17 -13.54 17.37 -6.37
CA LYS A 17 -12.92 16.65 -5.25
C LYS A 17 -13.70 15.36 -5.19
N ALA A 18 -13.09 14.31 -5.74
CA ALA A 18 -13.56 12.95 -5.65
C ALA A 18 -13.88 12.66 -4.19
N SER A 19 -15.17 12.72 -3.86
CA SER A 19 -15.74 12.28 -2.59
C SER A 19 -15.86 10.76 -2.62
N VAL A 20 -14.76 10.10 -2.93
CA VAL A 20 -14.63 8.65 -2.79
C VAL A 20 -13.83 8.44 -1.51
N SER A 21 -14.23 7.43 -0.75
CA SER A 21 -13.32 6.64 0.08
C SER A 21 -13.13 6.95 1.57
N ARG A 22 -13.98 7.72 2.27
CA ARG A 22 -13.91 7.69 3.76
C ARG A 22 -14.31 6.34 4.38
N LYS A 23 -15.10 5.54 3.66
CA LYS A 23 -15.51 4.19 4.08
C LYS A 23 -14.50 3.13 3.59
N GLU A 24 -14.08 3.24 2.33
CA GLU A 24 -13.08 2.33 1.73
C GLU A 24 -11.69 2.44 2.34
N GLU A 25 -11.23 3.63 2.78
CA GLU A 25 -9.97 3.75 3.53
C GLU A 25 -10.04 2.94 4.84
N LYS A 26 -11.17 3.06 5.56
CA LYS A 26 -11.35 2.38 6.86
C LYS A 26 -11.40 0.85 6.73
N ASP A 27 -12.04 0.35 5.68
CA ASP A 27 -12.07 -1.08 5.36
C ASP A 27 -10.70 -1.59 4.89
N SER A 28 -9.94 -0.77 4.16
CA SER A 28 -8.60 -1.11 3.70
C SER A 28 -7.60 -1.18 4.85
N ASP A 29 -7.67 -0.23 5.78
CA ASP A 29 -6.83 -0.20 6.99
C ASP A 29 -7.10 -1.42 7.87
N SER A 30 -8.38 -1.79 8.07
CA SER A 30 -8.78 -2.95 8.86
C SER A 30 -8.19 -4.27 8.33
N VAL A 31 -8.18 -4.47 7.01
CA VAL A 31 -7.64 -5.70 6.41
C VAL A 31 -6.10 -5.75 6.51
N VAL A 32 -5.42 -4.62 6.32
CA VAL A 32 -3.97 -4.55 6.46
C VAL A 32 -3.54 -4.71 7.93
N GLU A 33 -4.30 -4.17 8.88
CA GLU A 33 -4.11 -4.40 10.31
C GLU A 33 -4.31 -5.87 10.70
N ALA A 34 -5.36 -6.51 10.17
CA ALA A 34 -5.59 -7.94 10.36
C ALA A 34 -4.44 -8.79 9.80
N LEU A 35 -3.92 -8.42 8.61
CA LEU A 35 -2.75 -9.07 8.03
C LEU A 35 -1.49 -8.91 8.90
N ASN A 36 -1.23 -7.69 9.39
CA ASN A 36 -0.09 -7.42 10.26
C ASN A 36 -0.20 -8.17 11.60
N SER A 37 -1.41 -8.35 12.12
CA SER A 37 -1.66 -9.08 13.37
C SER A 37 -1.57 -10.60 13.19
N LYS A 38 -2.10 -11.12 12.08
CA LYS A 38 -2.12 -12.55 11.75
C LYS A 38 -1.75 -12.73 10.28
N PRO A 39 -0.47 -12.98 9.97
CA PRO A 39 -0.01 -13.12 8.60
C PRO A 39 -0.30 -14.52 8.05
N ASN A 40 -1.55 -14.96 8.00
CA ASN A 40 -1.92 -16.27 7.42
C ASN A 40 -2.35 -16.15 5.95
N ALA A 41 -2.51 -17.28 5.27
CA ALA A 41 -2.91 -17.31 3.85
C ALA A 41 -4.24 -16.60 3.57
N GLU A 42 -5.18 -16.68 4.51
CA GLU A 42 -6.50 -16.06 4.39
C GLU A 42 -6.42 -14.53 4.41
N ASN A 43 -5.71 -13.96 5.38
CA ASN A 43 -5.51 -12.52 5.48
C ASN A 43 -4.66 -11.99 4.31
N TRP A 44 -3.68 -12.77 3.84
CA TRP A 44 -2.95 -12.44 2.62
C TRP A 44 -3.87 -12.36 1.40
N LYS A 45 -4.76 -13.34 1.22
CA LYS A 45 -5.75 -13.34 0.13
C LYS A 45 -6.66 -12.12 0.19
N SER A 46 -7.11 -11.72 1.39
CA SER A 46 -7.95 -10.54 1.59
C SER A 46 -7.20 -9.23 1.35
N ALA A 47 -5.91 -9.17 1.69
CA ALA A 47 -5.08 -7.98 1.50
C ALA A 47 -4.64 -7.78 0.04
N LEU A 48 -4.33 -8.85 -0.70
CA LEU A 48 -3.88 -8.80 -2.10
C LEU A 48 -4.66 -7.82 -3.02
N PRO A 49 -6.01 -7.83 -3.07
CA PRO A 49 -6.75 -6.90 -3.91
C PRO A 49 -6.55 -5.44 -3.49
N ILE A 50 -6.41 -5.16 -2.19
CA ILE A 50 -6.12 -3.82 -1.66
C ILE A 50 -4.70 -3.42 -2.12
N ILE A 51 -3.73 -4.33 -2.01
CA ILE A 51 -2.37 -4.09 -2.46
C ILE A 51 -2.34 -3.73 -3.95
N LYS A 52 -3.05 -4.51 -4.78
CA LYS A 52 -3.12 -4.26 -6.23
C LYS A 52 -3.81 -2.94 -6.57
N LYS A 53 -4.89 -2.59 -5.85
CA LYS A 53 -5.64 -1.34 -6.06
C LYS A 53 -4.91 -0.11 -5.54
N SER A 54 -4.01 -0.26 -4.57
CA SER A 54 -3.27 0.84 -3.96
C SER A 54 -2.30 1.58 -4.89
N GLY A 55 -2.01 1.00 -6.07
CA GLY A 55 -1.01 1.55 -6.98
C GLY A 55 0.43 1.31 -6.53
N ALA A 56 0.66 0.40 -5.57
CA ALA A 56 1.99 -0.05 -5.20
C ALA A 56 2.76 -0.53 -6.44
N ARG A 57 3.98 -0.02 -6.60
CA ARG A 57 4.91 -0.41 -7.67
C ARG A 57 6.23 -0.93 -7.12
N TYR A 58 6.60 -0.52 -5.92
CA TYR A 58 7.83 -0.95 -5.29
C TYR A 58 7.59 -1.47 -3.87
N TYR A 59 8.51 -2.28 -3.38
CA TYR A 59 8.57 -2.68 -1.98
C TYR A 59 10.01 -2.66 -1.46
N ARG A 60 10.18 -2.44 -0.17
CA ARG A 60 11.47 -2.58 0.53
C ARG A 60 11.28 -3.37 1.80
N ILE A 61 12.10 -4.40 1.99
CA ILE A 61 12.09 -5.22 3.20
C ILE A 61 12.95 -4.54 4.27
N PHE A 62 12.42 -4.50 5.49
CA PHE A 62 13.10 -4.02 6.67
C PHE A 62 13.16 -5.15 7.70
N TYR A 63 14.27 -5.17 8.42
CA TYR A 63 14.52 -6.08 9.55
C TYR A 63 14.65 -5.20 10.79
N ASP A 64 13.77 -5.40 11.75
CA ASP A 64 13.60 -4.51 12.91
C ASP A 64 14.89 -4.35 13.75
N SER A 65 15.71 -5.41 13.84
CA SER A 65 16.93 -5.44 14.68
C SER A 65 18.10 -6.22 14.08
N GLY A 66 18.08 -6.44 12.76
CA GLY A 66 19.05 -7.29 12.06
C GLY A 66 18.77 -8.80 12.21
N LEU A 67 19.41 -9.60 11.36
CA LEU A 67 19.19 -11.06 11.25
C LEU A 67 19.97 -11.86 12.31
N LYS A 68 19.93 -11.43 13.58
CA LYS A 68 20.66 -12.11 14.66
C LYS A 68 20.02 -13.44 15.05
N ASP A 69 18.68 -13.49 15.09
CA ASP A 69 17.91 -14.65 15.54
C ASP A 69 16.76 -15.00 14.60
N LYS A 70 16.37 -16.28 14.58
CA LYS A 70 15.24 -16.79 13.79
C LYS A 70 13.91 -16.12 14.15
N ASP A 71 13.75 -15.64 15.38
CA ASP A 71 12.55 -14.92 15.79
C ASP A 71 12.51 -13.48 15.27
N ASN A 72 13.66 -12.86 15.00
CA ASN A 72 13.71 -11.52 14.41
C ASN A 72 13.30 -11.54 12.93
N LEU A 73 13.49 -12.67 12.23
CA LEU A 73 12.94 -12.89 10.89
C LEU A 73 11.41 -12.81 10.88
N LYS A 74 10.74 -13.21 11.96
CA LYS A 74 9.27 -13.12 12.06
C LYS A 74 8.77 -11.68 12.19
N LYS A 75 9.64 -10.76 12.64
CA LYS A 75 9.36 -9.32 12.75
C LYS A 75 9.69 -8.55 11.48
N ALA A 76 10.24 -9.21 10.47
CA ALA A 76 10.55 -8.55 9.20
C ALA A 76 9.25 -8.10 8.51
N TYR A 77 9.30 -6.93 7.88
CA TYR A 77 8.16 -6.34 7.18
C TYR A 77 8.61 -5.69 5.87
N ALA A 78 7.71 -5.64 4.90
CA ALA A 78 7.88 -4.90 3.67
C ALA A 78 7.08 -3.59 3.76
N VAL A 79 7.73 -2.48 3.44
CA VAL A 79 7.05 -1.21 3.16
C VAL A 79 6.77 -1.18 1.67
N LEU A 80 5.50 -0.94 1.30
CA LEU A 80 5.11 -0.76 -0.10
C LEU A 80 5.14 0.72 -0.47
N TYR A 81 5.50 1.00 -1.72
CA TYR A 81 5.63 2.34 -2.25
C TYR A 81 4.93 2.49 -3.59
N ASP A 82 4.40 3.68 -3.86
CA ASP A 82 3.83 4.06 -5.14
C ASP A 82 4.91 4.33 -6.21
N GLY A 83 4.48 4.72 -7.42
CA GLY A 83 5.38 5.08 -8.52
C GLY A 83 6.33 6.26 -8.25
N PHE A 84 6.03 7.10 -7.25
CA PHE A 84 6.80 8.26 -6.83
C PHE A 84 7.63 7.99 -5.56
N TYR A 85 7.74 6.73 -5.14
CA TYR A 85 8.43 6.32 -3.91
C TYR A 85 7.81 6.87 -2.62
N ARG A 86 6.52 7.23 -2.64
CA ARG A 86 5.77 7.56 -1.43
C ARG A 86 5.33 6.28 -0.73
N ARG A 87 5.46 6.24 0.59
CA ARG A 87 5.07 5.08 1.41
C ARG A 87 3.54 4.93 1.37
N LEU A 88 3.06 3.71 1.16
CA LEU A 88 1.64 3.37 1.18
C LEU A 88 1.30 2.69 2.50
N PHE A 89 1.70 1.44 2.70
CA PHE A 89 1.45 0.69 3.93
C PHE A 89 2.53 -0.38 4.17
N LYS A 90 2.55 -0.90 5.39
CA LYS A 90 3.45 -1.96 5.84
C LYS A 90 2.71 -3.30 5.81
N VAL A 91 3.39 -4.32 5.31
CA VAL A 91 2.91 -5.71 5.29
C VAL A 91 3.99 -6.63 5.85
N PRO A 92 3.64 -7.77 6.45
CA PRO A 92 4.64 -8.75 6.86
C PRO A 92 5.35 -9.34 5.63
N VAL A 93 6.54 -9.94 5.80
CA VAL A 93 7.20 -10.73 4.73
C VAL A 93 7.17 -12.23 4.98
N ILE A 94 6.43 -12.63 6.01
CA ILE A 94 6.20 -14.01 6.36
C ILE A 94 4.72 -14.37 6.25
N GLU A 95 4.46 -15.65 6.12
CA GLU A 95 3.16 -16.27 6.17
C GLU A 95 3.19 -17.41 7.18
N MET A 96 2.25 -17.43 8.11
CA MET A 96 2.09 -18.48 9.10
C MET A 96 1.09 -19.52 8.59
N HIS A 97 1.54 -20.76 8.48
CA HIS A 97 0.77 -21.92 8.04
C HIS A 97 0.94 -23.05 9.07
N GLU A 98 -0.09 -23.31 9.88
CA GLU A 98 -0.14 -24.48 10.80
C GLU A 98 1.18 -24.73 11.56
N GLY A 99 1.73 -23.69 12.19
CA GLY A 99 2.98 -23.77 12.97
C GLY A 99 4.28 -23.66 12.15
N LYS A 100 4.20 -23.57 10.82
CA LYS A 100 5.33 -23.29 9.93
C LYS A 100 5.34 -21.83 9.48
N VAL A 101 6.55 -21.30 9.31
CA VAL A 101 6.78 -19.96 8.75
C VAL A 101 7.25 -20.12 7.31
N VAL A 102 6.53 -19.49 6.38
CA VAL A 102 6.83 -19.48 4.94
C VAL A 102 7.08 -18.04 4.48
N GLY A 103 7.87 -17.84 3.43
CA GLY A 103 8.07 -16.51 2.86
C GLY A 103 6.82 -16.00 2.13
N ALA A 104 6.34 -14.82 2.51
CA ALA A 104 5.17 -14.19 1.87
C ALA A 104 5.53 -13.33 0.65
N THR A 105 6.80 -13.30 0.23
CA THR A 105 7.22 -12.59 -0.99
C THR A 105 6.51 -13.08 -2.26
N LYS A 106 5.95 -14.31 -2.23
CA LYS A 106 5.05 -14.84 -3.27
C LYS A 106 3.80 -13.98 -3.51
N TYR A 107 3.41 -13.13 -2.56
CA TYR A 107 2.28 -12.20 -2.69
C TYR A 107 2.68 -10.82 -3.21
N LEU A 108 3.98 -10.53 -3.29
CA LEU A 108 4.52 -9.26 -3.75
C LEU A 108 4.99 -9.33 -5.21
N VAL A 109 4.72 -10.41 -5.94
CA VAL A 109 5.15 -10.52 -7.34
C VAL A 109 4.44 -9.48 -8.20
N GLY A 110 5.23 -8.85 -9.08
CA GLY A 110 4.80 -7.68 -9.86
C GLY A 110 5.26 -6.35 -9.24
N LEU A 111 5.67 -6.32 -7.97
CA LEU A 111 6.33 -5.17 -7.35
C LEU A 111 7.85 -5.26 -7.56
N LYS A 112 8.48 -4.10 -7.78
CA LYS A 112 9.93 -3.99 -7.92
C LYS A 112 10.59 -3.77 -6.55
N ILE A 113 11.76 -4.35 -6.32
CA ILE A 113 12.52 -4.07 -5.10
C ILE A 113 13.04 -2.63 -5.16
N ASN A 114 12.78 -1.84 -4.12
CA ASN A 114 13.35 -0.50 -3.96
C ASN A 114 14.72 -0.59 -3.26
N ASN A 115 15.78 -0.49 -4.07
CA ASN A 115 17.18 -0.52 -3.62
C ASN A 115 17.79 0.86 -3.36
N ARG A 116 17.01 1.95 -3.45
CA ARG A 116 17.55 3.28 -3.16
C ARG A 116 17.90 3.38 -1.67
N GLN A 117 19.18 3.62 -1.39
CA GLN A 117 19.72 3.84 -0.05
C GLN A 117 19.30 5.21 0.47
#